data_AF-F5RAK1-F1
#
_entry.id   AF-F5RAK1-F1
#
_cell.length_a   1.000
_cell.length_b   1.000
_cell.length_c   1.000
_cell.angle_alpha   90.00
_cell.angle_beta   90.00
_cell.angle_gamma   90.00
#
_symmetry.space_group_name_H-M   'P 1'
#
loop_
_entity.id
_entity.type
_entity.pdbx_description
1 polymer ?
#
loop_
_entity_poly.entity_id
_entity_poly.type
_entity_poly.pdbx_seq_one_letter_code
_entity_poly.pdbx_strand_id
1 'polypeptide(L)'
;MLFVKNVPFNNVVANGVATVNLPIGMSYNRILLQLGGTFTKAMITDIKVKLNGKVIFQNTGARLDLIQTYRGFAASANFLVIDFTEARARTMAEQYVGNLNTAQGVSSLTLEVTISGATSPTLDSWSELGPPAPLGVIYKQLMFVSSNTGSGKFPVRLIDVANRGCIVKRVHFAHGGNLSSLEVKKNGIVIFDNVPTAVNSFLNGQYEKTAQTNLFSYDPTCTDNYSEAIRTNDMTSLEFNATYSASDTTTAVVEVLDVLGNL
;
A
#
# COMPACT_ATOMS: atom_id res chain seq x y z
N MET A 1 1.24 4.84 -23.09
CA MET A 1 0.32 4.49 -21.99
C MET A 1 -1.01 4.11 -22.61
N LEU A 2 -1.51 2.91 -22.34
CA LEU A 2 -2.82 2.45 -22.80
C LEU A 2 -3.78 2.42 -21.61
N PHE A 3 -5.03 2.78 -21.82
CA PHE A 3 -6.07 2.70 -20.80
C PHE A 3 -7.19 1.79 -21.31
N VAL A 4 -7.35 0.62 -20.69
CA VAL A 4 -8.15 -0.47 -21.25
C VAL A 4 -9.15 -0.95 -20.21
N LYS A 5 -10.39 -1.23 -20.64
CA LYS A 5 -11.40 -1.86 -19.78
C LYS A 5 -11.00 -3.32 -19.54
N ASN A 6 -10.99 -3.74 -18.27
CA ASN A 6 -10.68 -5.11 -17.92
C ASN A 6 -11.86 -6.04 -18.22
N VAL A 7 -11.58 -7.34 -18.25
CA VAL A 7 -12.63 -8.37 -18.22
C VAL A 7 -13.49 -8.22 -16.96
N PRO A 8 -14.79 -8.56 -17.03
CA PRO A 8 -15.70 -8.33 -15.91
C PRO A 8 -15.33 -9.17 -14.68
N PHE A 9 -15.65 -8.63 -13.50
CA PHE A 9 -15.55 -9.39 -12.25
C PHE A 9 -16.62 -10.49 -12.19
N ASN A 10 -16.24 -11.64 -11.65
CA ASN A 10 -17.16 -12.68 -11.24
C ASN A 10 -17.60 -12.44 -9.79
N ASN A 11 -18.81 -12.88 -9.44
CA ASN A 11 -19.32 -12.88 -8.07
C ASN A 11 -19.38 -11.47 -7.41
N VAL A 12 -19.77 -10.45 -8.17
CA VAL A 12 -20.08 -9.11 -7.63
C VAL A 12 -21.47 -9.15 -6.99
N VAL A 13 -21.53 -9.63 -5.74
CA VAL A 13 -22.77 -9.81 -4.97
C VAL A 13 -22.59 -9.36 -3.53
N ALA A 14 -23.70 -9.16 -2.82
CA ALA A 14 -23.69 -8.82 -1.40
C ALA A 14 -22.90 -9.86 -0.59
N ASN A 15 -21.97 -9.39 0.25
CA ASN A 15 -21.11 -10.23 1.10
C ASN A 15 -20.24 -11.27 0.33
N GLY A 16 -20.10 -11.09 -0.99
CA GLY A 16 -19.30 -11.97 -1.84
C GLY A 16 -17.84 -11.54 -1.94
N VAL A 17 -17.01 -12.45 -2.46
CA VAL A 17 -15.65 -12.12 -2.94
C VAL A 17 -15.71 -12.01 -4.45
N ALA A 18 -15.62 -10.79 -4.96
CA ALA A 18 -15.56 -10.52 -6.38
C ALA A 18 -14.14 -10.80 -6.89
N THR A 19 -14.02 -11.56 -7.98
CA THR A 19 -12.71 -11.96 -8.52
C THR A 19 -12.59 -11.69 -10.01
N VAL A 20 -11.40 -11.29 -10.45
CA VAL A 20 -11.06 -11.11 -11.86
C VAL A 20 -9.66 -11.62 -12.13
N ASN A 21 -9.52 -12.37 -13.23
CA ASN A 21 -8.21 -12.77 -13.76
C ASN A 21 -7.82 -11.80 -14.86
N LEU A 22 -6.78 -11.01 -14.61
CA LEU A 22 -6.31 -10.00 -15.53
C LEU A 22 -5.40 -10.65 -16.59
N PRO A 23 -5.56 -10.30 -17.89
CA PRO A 23 -4.71 -10.84 -18.95
C PRO A 23 -3.23 -10.54 -18.70
N ILE A 24 -2.38 -11.55 -18.91
CA ILE A 24 -0.93 -11.38 -18.89
C ILE A 24 -0.41 -10.94 -20.25
N GLY A 25 0.79 -10.35 -20.29
CA GLY A 25 1.48 -9.94 -21.50
C GLY A 25 1.89 -8.48 -21.51
N MET A 26 1.16 -7.61 -20.81
CA MET A 26 1.45 -6.18 -20.69
C MET A 26 1.92 -5.82 -19.28
N SER A 27 2.44 -4.61 -19.10
CA SER A 27 2.90 -4.14 -17.80
C SER A 27 1.82 -3.30 -17.13
N TYR A 28 1.37 -3.68 -15.94
CA TYR A 28 0.32 -2.94 -15.22
C TYR A 28 0.95 -1.84 -14.37
N ASN A 29 0.63 -0.59 -14.71
CA ASN A 29 0.99 0.57 -13.91
C ASN A 29 -0.05 0.78 -12.80
N ARG A 30 -1.33 0.73 -13.17
CA ARG A 30 -2.46 1.00 -12.28
C ARG A 30 -3.67 0.15 -12.63
N ILE A 31 -4.49 -0.11 -11.62
CA ILE A 31 -5.82 -0.66 -11.78
C ILE A 31 -6.80 0.29 -11.11
N LEU A 32 -7.74 0.82 -11.88
CA LEU A 32 -8.84 1.66 -11.43
C LEU A 32 -10.08 0.80 -11.24
N LEU A 33 -10.70 0.91 -10.08
CA LEU A 33 -11.97 0.28 -9.73
C LEU A 33 -13.06 1.35 -9.74
N GLN A 34 -14.15 1.09 -10.47
CA GLN A 34 -15.37 1.87 -10.39
C GLN A 34 -16.39 1.13 -9.54
N LEU A 35 -16.77 1.75 -8.44
CA LEU A 35 -17.82 1.29 -7.54
C LEU A 35 -19.14 1.94 -7.94
N GLY A 36 -20.24 1.23 -7.76
CA GLY A 36 -21.57 1.78 -8.02
C GLY A 36 -22.69 0.99 -7.34
N GLY A 37 -23.93 1.38 -7.66
CA GLY A 37 -25.10 0.90 -6.92
C GLY A 37 -25.02 1.36 -5.47
N THR A 38 -25.06 0.42 -4.53
CA THR A 38 -24.88 0.71 -3.09
C THR A 38 -23.45 0.50 -2.61
N PHE A 39 -22.50 0.15 -3.50
CA PHE A 39 -21.15 -0.24 -3.11
C PHE A 39 -20.26 0.99 -2.86
N THR A 40 -19.70 1.06 -1.66
CA THR A 40 -18.81 2.16 -1.24
C THR A 40 -17.44 1.63 -0.82
N LYS A 41 -16.43 2.51 -0.74
CA LYS A 41 -15.07 2.15 -0.30
C LYS A 41 -15.03 1.53 1.10
N ALA A 42 -15.94 1.93 2.00
CA ALA A 42 -16.02 1.38 3.35
C ALA A 42 -16.53 -0.08 3.39
N MET A 43 -17.27 -0.50 2.35
CA MET A 43 -17.79 -1.85 2.19
C MET A 43 -16.76 -2.83 1.60
N ILE A 44 -15.57 -2.34 1.26
CA ILE A 44 -14.45 -3.17 0.80
C ILE A 44 -13.59 -3.54 2.02
N THR A 45 -13.82 -4.73 2.56
CA THR A 45 -13.12 -5.21 3.76
C THR A 45 -11.75 -5.81 3.45
N ASP A 46 -11.50 -6.21 2.20
CA ASP A 46 -10.22 -6.74 1.75
C ASP A 46 -10.07 -6.58 0.23
N ILE A 47 -8.88 -6.21 -0.22
CA ILE A 47 -8.47 -6.15 -1.63
C ILE A 47 -7.17 -6.93 -1.70
N LYS A 48 -7.09 -7.92 -2.59
CA LYS A 48 -5.86 -8.69 -2.81
C LYS A 48 -5.48 -8.67 -4.28
N VAL A 49 -4.26 -8.26 -4.58
CA VAL A 49 -3.63 -8.54 -5.87
C VAL A 49 -2.72 -9.75 -5.67
N LYS A 50 -2.96 -10.80 -6.44
CA LYS A 50 -2.20 -12.03 -6.42
C LYS A 50 -1.42 -12.19 -7.72
N LEU A 51 -0.13 -12.45 -7.61
CA LEU A 51 0.75 -12.77 -8.72
C LEU A 51 1.26 -14.20 -8.53
N ASN A 52 1.00 -15.09 -9.48
CA ASN A 52 1.31 -16.52 -9.39
C ASN A 52 0.76 -17.16 -8.09
N GLY A 53 -0.44 -16.75 -7.67
CA GLY A 53 -1.09 -17.20 -6.44
C GLY A 53 -0.58 -16.57 -5.13
N LYS A 54 0.53 -15.81 -5.16
CA LYS A 54 1.06 -15.11 -3.98
C LYS A 54 0.42 -13.72 -3.84
N VAL A 55 0.00 -13.35 -2.63
CA VAL A 55 -0.52 -12.01 -2.34
C VAL A 55 0.64 -11.01 -2.31
N ILE A 56 0.65 -10.06 -3.25
CA ILE A 56 1.66 -9.01 -3.35
C ILE A 56 1.14 -7.67 -2.80
N PHE A 57 -0.16 -7.46 -2.86
CA PHE A 57 -0.83 -6.23 -2.42
C PHE A 57 -2.05 -6.62 -1.61
N GLN A 58 -2.19 -6.04 -0.42
CA GLN A 58 -3.37 -6.20 0.41
C GLN A 58 -3.76 -4.89 1.09
N ASN A 59 -5.04 -4.52 1.03
CA ASN A 59 -5.58 -3.41 1.81
C ASN A 59 -7.11 -3.46 1.97
N THR A 60 -7.68 -2.56 2.76
CA THR A 60 -9.12 -2.24 2.74
C THR A 60 -9.39 -1.06 1.81
N GLY A 61 -10.63 -0.89 1.34
CA GLY A 61 -10.96 0.20 0.42
C GLY A 61 -10.78 1.59 1.05
N ALA A 62 -11.30 1.78 2.27
CA ALA A 62 -11.18 3.04 3.00
C ALA A 62 -9.71 3.38 3.32
N ARG A 63 -8.90 2.41 3.73
CA ARG A 63 -7.49 2.68 4.05
C ARG A 63 -6.66 2.95 2.81
N LEU A 64 -6.92 2.25 1.70
CA LEU A 64 -6.23 2.52 0.44
C LEU A 64 -6.51 3.94 -0.04
N ASP A 65 -7.75 4.41 0.08
CA ASP A 65 -8.12 5.79 -0.27
C ASP A 65 -7.36 6.84 0.55
N LEU A 66 -7.20 6.62 1.86
CA LEU A 66 -6.39 7.49 2.72
C LEU A 66 -4.92 7.50 2.27
N ILE A 67 -4.33 6.33 1.97
CA ILE A 67 -2.94 6.23 1.50
C ILE A 67 -2.76 6.95 0.15
N GLN A 68 -3.71 6.81 -0.77
CA GLN A 68 -3.65 7.49 -2.06
C GLN A 68 -3.83 9.01 -1.91
N THR A 69 -4.72 9.46 -1.03
CA THR A 69 -4.89 10.89 -0.71
C THR A 69 -3.67 11.47 -0.02
N TYR A 70 -2.99 10.69 0.84
CA TYR A 70 -1.70 11.06 1.43
C TYR A 70 -0.66 11.36 0.35
N ARG A 71 -0.58 10.53 -0.70
CA ARG A 71 0.29 10.74 -1.86
C ARG A 71 -0.16 11.88 -2.78
N GLY A 72 -1.27 12.55 -2.46
CA GLY A 72 -1.81 13.69 -3.20
C GLY A 72 -2.61 13.32 -4.44
N PHE A 73 -3.13 12.08 -4.52
CA PHE A 73 -4.12 11.71 -5.53
C PHE A 73 -5.51 12.22 -5.17
N ALA A 74 -6.33 12.47 -6.18
CA ALA A 74 -7.71 12.88 -5.98
C ALA A 74 -8.54 11.74 -5.39
N ALA A 75 -9.34 12.06 -4.36
CA ALA A 75 -10.32 11.14 -3.79
C ALA A 75 -11.65 11.25 -4.55
N SER A 76 -12.31 10.12 -4.78
CA SER A 76 -13.68 10.06 -5.29
C SER A 76 -14.48 9.00 -4.56
N ALA A 77 -15.78 9.23 -4.34
CA ALA A 77 -16.64 8.26 -3.66
C ALA A 77 -16.79 6.95 -4.46
N ASN A 78 -16.78 7.06 -5.79
CA ASN A 78 -17.10 5.96 -6.71
C ASN A 78 -15.88 5.35 -7.37
N PHE A 79 -14.67 5.86 -7.11
CA PHE A 79 -13.45 5.35 -7.71
C PHE A 79 -12.39 5.06 -6.67
N LEU A 80 -11.67 3.97 -6.87
CA LEU A 80 -10.51 3.58 -6.07
C LEU A 80 -9.41 3.11 -7.00
N VAL A 81 -8.17 3.52 -6.74
CA VAL A 81 -7.03 3.17 -7.60
C VAL A 81 -6.02 2.36 -6.81
N ILE A 82 -5.63 1.22 -7.39
CA ILE A 82 -4.47 0.44 -6.99
C ILE A 82 -3.31 0.91 -7.87
N ASP A 83 -2.35 1.63 -7.28
CA ASP A 83 -1.23 2.21 -8.00
C ASP A 83 0.07 1.44 -7.69
N PHE A 84 0.69 0.87 -8.73
CA PHE A 84 1.99 0.20 -8.63
C PHE A 84 3.16 1.14 -8.99
N THR A 85 2.85 2.36 -9.45
CA THR A 85 3.82 3.36 -9.87
C THR A 85 4.08 4.41 -8.79
N GLU A 86 5.12 5.19 -9.02
CA GLU A 86 5.49 6.36 -8.24
C GLU A 86 5.36 7.62 -9.08
N ALA A 87 4.12 8.10 -9.25
CA ALA A 87 3.77 9.14 -10.21
C ALA A 87 4.51 10.46 -10.06
N ARG A 88 4.98 10.75 -8.83
CA ARG A 88 5.71 11.98 -8.50
C ARG A 88 7.23 11.78 -8.43
N ALA A 89 7.73 10.59 -8.76
CA ALA A 89 9.16 10.31 -8.74
C ALA A 89 9.93 11.27 -9.65
N ARG A 90 11.15 11.62 -9.24
CA ARG A 90 12.00 12.57 -9.97
C ARG A 90 12.50 12.04 -11.31
N THR A 91 12.59 10.72 -11.45
CA THR A 91 13.05 10.07 -12.68
C THR A 91 12.00 9.10 -13.22
N MET A 92 11.99 8.95 -14.55
CA MET A 92 11.10 7.98 -15.21
C MET A 92 11.41 6.54 -14.79
N ALA A 93 12.68 6.22 -14.48
CA ALA A 93 13.07 4.90 -14.02
C ALA A 93 12.45 4.59 -12.65
N GLU A 94 12.49 5.54 -11.71
CA GLU A 94 11.87 5.39 -10.38
C GLU A 94 10.35 5.34 -10.48
N GLN A 95 9.74 6.13 -11.38
CA GLN A 95 8.30 6.16 -11.56
C GLN A 95 7.70 4.78 -11.85
N TYR A 96 8.38 3.98 -12.67
CA TYR A 96 7.87 2.67 -13.12
C TYR A 96 8.55 1.47 -12.46
N VAL A 97 9.46 1.68 -11.50
CA VAL A 97 10.26 0.60 -10.89
C VAL A 97 9.42 -0.50 -10.23
N GLY A 98 8.22 -0.16 -9.74
CA GLY A 98 7.33 -1.07 -9.02
C GLY A 98 6.20 -1.67 -9.86
N ASN A 99 6.14 -1.37 -11.17
CA ASN A 99 5.05 -1.83 -12.01
C ASN A 99 5.00 -3.36 -12.14
N LEU A 100 3.82 -3.91 -12.45
CA LEU A 100 3.67 -5.35 -12.61
C LEU A 100 3.90 -5.75 -14.07
N ASN A 101 5.15 -6.05 -14.39
CA ASN A 101 5.56 -6.54 -15.71
C ASN A 101 5.18 -8.03 -15.85
N THR A 102 4.29 -8.36 -16.81
CA THR A 102 3.72 -9.72 -16.92
C THR A 102 4.07 -10.47 -18.21
N ALA A 103 4.97 -9.95 -19.05
CA ALA A 103 5.27 -10.59 -20.33
C ALA A 103 6.05 -11.91 -20.16
N GLN A 104 6.83 -12.04 -19.08
CA GLN A 104 7.58 -13.25 -18.72
C GLN A 104 7.69 -13.38 -17.20
N GLY A 105 7.75 -14.62 -16.69
CA GLY A 105 7.86 -14.89 -15.24
C GLY A 105 6.54 -14.82 -14.45
N VAL A 106 5.42 -14.60 -15.15
CA VAL A 106 4.07 -14.54 -14.58
C VAL A 106 3.17 -15.56 -15.27
N SER A 107 2.58 -16.45 -14.48
CA SER A 107 1.57 -17.43 -14.90
C SER A 107 0.14 -16.94 -14.64
N SER A 108 -0.07 -16.11 -13.61
CA SER A 108 -1.38 -15.54 -13.30
C SER A 108 -1.30 -14.20 -12.59
N LEU A 109 -2.24 -13.31 -12.91
CA LEU A 109 -2.51 -12.07 -12.20
C LEU A 109 -4.00 -12.03 -11.84
N THR A 110 -4.32 -12.08 -10.55
CA THR A 110 -5.69 -12.14 -10.05
C THR A 110 -5.93 -11.00 -9.08
N LEU A 111 -7.07 -10.34 -9.21
CA LEU A 111 -7.56 -9.35 -8.26
C LEU A 111 -8.82 -9.88 -7.56
N GLU A 112 -8.81 -9.82 -6.24
CA GLU A 112 -9.94 -10.18 -5.37
C GLU A 112 -10.38 -8.97 -4.56
N VAL A 113 -11.69 -8.75 -4.48
CA VAL A 113 -12.31 -7.69 -3.69
C VAL A 113 -13.39 -8.31 -2.82
N THR A 114 -13.20 -8.30 -1.50
CA THR A 114 -14.20 -8.77 -0.54
C THR A 114 -15.19 -7.64 -0.26
N ILE A 115 -16.46 -7.91 -0.54
CA ILE A 115 -17.58 -6.99 -0.37
C ILE A 115 -18.27 -7.31 0.94
N SER A 116 -18.67 -6.30 1.72
CA SER A 116 -19.51 -6.48 2.92
C SER A 116 -20.49 -5.32 3.07
N GLY A 117 -21.77 -5.62 3.34
CA GLY A 117 -22.79 -4.60 3.63
C GLY A 117 -23.42 -3.88 2.42
N ALA A 118 -22.96 -4.13 1.19
CA ALA A 118 -23.62 -3.63 -0.03
C ALA A 118 -24.81 -4.52 -0.40
N THR A 119 -25.99 -3.96 -0.67
CA THR A 119 -27.19 -4.72 -1.07
C THR A 119 -27.25 -4.99 -2.57
N SER A 120 -26.81 -4.03 -3.39
CA SER A 120 -26.72 -4.17 -4.85
C SER A 120 -25.40 -3.56 -5.35
N PRO A 121 -24.27 -4.28 -5.19
CA PRO A 121 -22.99 -3.76 -5.62
C PRO A 121 -22.81 -3.88 -7.14
N THR A 122 -22.22 -2.86 -7.75
CA THR A 122 -21.64 -2.95 -9.10
C THR A 122 -20.15 -2.66 -9.03
N LEU A 123 -19.35 -3.41 -9.78
CA LEU A 123 -17.90 -3.25 -9.83
C LEU A 123 -17.39 -3.45 -11.25
N ASP A 124 -16.82 -2.40 -11.82
CA ASP A 124 -16.09 -2.44 -13.07
C ASP A 124 -14.63 -2.03 -12.83
N SER A 125 -13.73 -2.37 -13.76
CA SER A 125 -12.33 -1.91 -13.66
C SER A 125 -11.66 -1.63 -15.00
N TRP A 126 -10.65 -0.76 -14.94
CA TRP A 126 -9.78 -0.39 -16.04
C TRP A 126 -8.33 -0.49 -15.61
N SER A 127 -7.44 -0.79 -16.55
CA SER A 127 -6.01 -0.83 -16.28
C SER A 127 -5.26 0.19 -17.12
N GLU A 128 -4.32 0.87 -16.48
CA GLU A 128 -3.30 1.65 -17.15
C GLU A 128 -2.11 0.73 -17.46
N LEU A 129 -1.84 0.52 -18.74
CA LEU A 129 -0.83 -0.42 -19.22
C LEU A 129 0.36 0.31 -19.85
N GLY A 130 1.54 -0.15 -19.48
CA GLY A 130 2.82 0.13 -20.11
C GLY A 130 3.22 -0.93 -21.15
N PRO A 131 4.34 -0.71 -21.86
CA PRO A 131 4.87 -1.68 -22.81
C PRO A 131 5.21 -3.02 -22.13
N PRO A 132 5.14 -4.15 -22.85
CA PRO A 132 5.43 -5.47 -22.30
C PRO A 132 6.88 -5.57 -21.81
N ALA A 133 7.08 -6.12 -20.61
CA ALA A 133 8.39 -6.34 -20.01
C ALA A 133 8.41 -7.62 -19.16
N PRO A 134 9.58 -8.24 -18.93
CA PRO A 134 9.72 -9.37 -18.01
C PRO A 134 9.51 -8.95 -16.56
N LEU A 135 9.04 -9.87 -15.72
CA LEU A 135 8.87 -9.64 -14.29
C LEU A 135 10.20 -9.23 -13.65
N GLY A 136 10.21 -8.08 -12.99
CA GLY A 136 11.35 -7.56 -12.27
C GLY A 136 11.07 -7.41 -10.78
N VAL A 137 11.66 -6.36 -10.20
CA VAL A 137 11.24 -5.84 -8.90
C VAL A 137 9.79 -5.36 -9.01
N ILE A 138 8.98 -5.66 -8.00
CA ILE A 138 7.57 -5.28 -7.95
C ILE A 138 7.30 -4.46 -6.70
N TYR A 139 6.29 -3.60 -6.81
CA TYR A 139 5.68 -2.99 -5.66
C TYR A 139 4.86 -4.01 -4.88
N LYS A 140 5.12 -4.10 -3.57
CA LYS A 140 4.31 -4.87 -2.64
C LYS A 140 3.75 -3.95 -1.56
N GLN A 141 2.52 -4.25 -1.15
CA GLN A 141 1.84 -3.55 -0.07
C GLN A 141 1.27 -4.60 0.89
N LEU A 142 1.84 -4.70 2.10
CA LEU A 142 1.52 -5.75 3.06
C LEU A 142 0.98 -5.15 4.36
N MET A 143 0.04 -5.84 5.00
CA MET A 143 -0.60 -5.37 6.24
C MET A 143 -0.13 -6.18 7.44
N PHE A 144 0.14 -5.49 8.55
CA PHE A 144 0.47 -6.08 9.84
C PHE A 144 -0.36 -5.40 10.92
N VAL A 145 -1.11 -6.18 11.69
CA VAL A 145 -1.93 -5.64 12.77
C VAL A 145 -1.21 -5.86 14.09
N SER A 146 -1.16 -4.82 14.91
CA SER A 146 -0.64 -4.86 16.27
C SER A 146 -1.63 -4.12 17.17
N SER A 147 -1.88 -4.67 18.36
CA SER A 147 -2.68 -4.02 19.39
C SER A 147 -1.84 -3.80 20.64
N ASN A 148 -2.10 -2.69 21.33
CA ASN A 148 -1.49 -2.37 22.61
C ASN A 148 -2.56 -2.11 23.65
N THR A 149 -2.23 -2.42 24.91
CA THR A 149 -3.09 -2.16 26.07
C THR A 149 -2.46 -1.04 26.88
N GLY A 150 -3.18 0.08 27.00
CA GLY A 150 -2.74 1.25 27.76
C GLY A 150 -1.81 2.19 26.98
N SER A 151 -1.43 3.27 27.66
CA SER A 151 -0.52 4.29 27.15
C SER A 151 0.94 3.86 27.29
N GLY A 152 1.79 4.28 26.36
CA GLY A 152 3.23 4.01 26.42
C GLY A 152 3.83 3.73 25.06
N LYS A 153 5.08 3.29 25.05
CA LYS A 153 5.84 2.96 23.85
C LYS A 153 5.82 1.45 23.63
N PHE A 154 5.35 1.02 22.46
CA PHE A 154 5.22 -0.37 22.10
C PHE A 154 5.83 -0.64 20.72
N PRO A 155 6.52 -1.77 20.53
CA PRO A 155 6.99 -2.17 19.21
C PRO A 155 5.81 -2.58 18.33
N VAL A 156 5.78 -2.06 17.10
CA VAL A 156 4.86 -2.51 16.05
C VAL A 156 5.60 -3.58 15.25
N ARG A 157 5.16 -4.83 15.40
CA ARG A 157 5.82 -5.97 14.76
C ARG A 157 5.44 -6.02 13.28
N LEU A 158 6.41 -5.80 12.41
CA LEU A 158 6.30 -6.07 10.99
C LEU A 158 6.89 -7.44 10.66
N ILE A 159 6.67 -7.95 9.43
CA ILE A 159 7.43 -9.11 8.96
C ILE A 159 8.92 -8.79 8.97
N ASP A 160 9.74 -9.81 9.15
CA ASP A 160 11.18 -9.67 9.06
C ASP A 160 11.59 -9.39 7.60
N VAL A 161 11.55 -8.10 7.23
CA VAL A 161 12.11 -7.57 6.00
C VAL A 161 13.64 -7.56 6.04
N ALA A 162 14.26 -7.82 7.21
CA ALA A 162 15.71 -7.73 7.42
C ALA A 162 16.49 -8.71 6.56
N ASN A 163 16.00 -9.95 6.45
CA ASN A 163 16.79 -11.02 5.86
C ASN A 163 16.52 -11.25 4.37
N ARG A 164 15.75 -10.35 3.74
CA ARG A 164 15.25 -10.52 2.36
C ARG A 164 15.70 -9.44 1.38
N GLY A 165 16.35 -8.37 1.85
CA GLY A 165 16.95 -7.35 0.98
C GLY A 165 15.95 -6.51 0.17
N CYS A 166 14.72 -6.37 0.65
CA CYS A 166 13.76 -5.47 0.04
C CYS A 166 14.12 -3.99 0.29
N ILE A 167 13.47 -3.09 -0.43
CA ILE A 167 13.59 -1.65 -0.22
C ILE A 167 12.26 -1.15 0.34
N VAL A 168 12.27 -0.70 1.60
CA VAL A 168 11.10 -0.13 2.27
C VAL A 168 10.97 1.33 1.88
N LYS A 169 9.92 1.63 1.09
CA LYS A 169 9.63 3.00 0.65
C LYS A 169 8.94 3.78 1.76
N ARG A 170 7.86 3.21 2.33
CA ARG A 170 7.00 3.86 3.33
C ARG A 170 6.35 2.85 4.24
N VAL A 171 5.96 3.31 5.42
CA VAL A 171 5.08 2.56 6.32
C VAL A 171 3.97 3.47 6.80
N HIS A 172 2.72 3.08 6.57
CA HIS A 172 1.53 3.81 7.01
C HIS A 172 0.90 3.10 8.20
N PHE A 173 0.85 3.75 9.36
CA PHE A 173 0.26 3.24 10.59
C PHE A 173 -1.17 3.78 10.72
N ALA A 174 -2.16 3.00 10.28
CA ALA A 174 -3.57 3.32 10.48
C ALA A 174 -3.98 2.93 11.90
N HIS A 175 -4.52 3.86 12.69
CA HIS A 175 -4.77 3.67 14.12
C HIS A 175 -6.13 4.23 14.56
N GLY A 176 -6.55 4.03 15.81
CA GLY A 176 -7.84 4.46 16.36
C GLY A 176 -7.86 5.89 16.93
N GLY A 177 -6.78 6.65 16.75
CA GLY A 177 -6.63 8.02 17.25
C GLY A 177 -5.64 8.22 18.40
N ASN A 178 -5.03 7.15 18.94
CA ASN A 178 -4.18 7.26 20.13
C ASN A 178 -2.66 7.22 19.85
N LEU A 179 -2.22 7.00 18.60
CA LEU A 179 -0.80 7.07 18.22
C LEU A 179 -0.32 8.53 18.23
N SER A 180 0.63 8.84 19.12
CA SER A 180 1.12 10.20 19.37
C SER A 180 2.51 10.48 18.79
N SER A 181 3.38 9.48 18.67
CA SER A 181 4.70 9.61 18.05
C SER A 181 5.23 8.26 17.55
N LEU A 182 6.24 8.32 16.69
CA LEU A 182 6.94 7.14 16.18
C LEU A 182 8.45 7.30 16.31
N GLU A 183 9.12 6.25 16.75
CA GLU A 183 10.57 6.09 16.63
C GLU A 183 10.89 4.91 15.71
N VAL A 184 11.88 5.08 14.83
CA VAL A 184 12.37 4.02 13.94
C VAL A 184 13.85 3.81 14.19
N LYS A 185 14.26 2.55 14.36
CA LYS A 185 15.66 2.15 14.50
C LYS A 185 16.06 1.15 13.44
N LYS A 186 17.27 1.29 12.90
CA LYS A 186 17.93 0.30 12.04
C LYS A 186 19.21 -0.15 12.72
N ASN A 187 19.35 -1.45 12.97
CA ASN A 187 20.50 -2.04 13.67
C ASN A 187 20.77 -1.37 15.03
N GLY A 188 19.70 -1.05 15.77
CA GLY A 188 19.76 -0.32 17.04
C GLY A 188 20.03 1.18 16.95
N ILE A 189 20.36 1.71 15.77
CA ILE A 189 20.60 3.14 15.53
C ILE A 189 19.28 3.82 15.23
N VAL A 190 18.98 4.92 15.94
CA VAL A 190 17.79 5.75 15.70
C VAL A 190 17.95 6.49 14.38
N ILE A 191 17.03 6.26 13.45
CA ILE A 191 16.95 6.95 12.15
C ILE A 191 15.75 7.90 12.06
N PHE A 192 14.82 7.80 13.02
CA PHE A 192 13.67 8.67 13.17
C PHE A 192 13.33 8.71 14.66
N ASP A 193 13.54 9.85 15.32
CA ASP A 193 13.57 9.91 16.79
C ASP A 193 12.27 10.47 17.37
N ASN A 194 11.43 9.57 17.90
CA ASN A 194 10.19 9.87 18.64
C ASN A 194 9.38 11.04 18.07
N VAL A 195 9.26 11.10 16.74
CA VAL A 195 8.68 12.26 16.05
C VAL A 195 7.17 12.31 16.33
N PRO A 196 6.64 13.41 16.90
CA PRO A 196 5.22 13.55 17.18
C PRO A 196 4.38 13.64 15.91
N THR A 197 3.12 13.19 15.98
CA THR A 197 2.17 13.23 14.85
C THR A 197 2.03 14.65 14.27
N ALA A 198 2.04 15.68 15.11
CA ALA A 198 1.95 17.08 14.67
C ALA A 198 3.17 17.52 13.84
N VAL A 199 4.38 17.16 14.29
CA VAL A 199 5.63 17.49 13.58
C VAL A 199 5.70 16.75 12.26
N ASN A 200 5.39 15.44 12.26
CA ASN A 200 5.34 14.64 11.05
C ASN A 200 4.32 15.19 10.03
N SER A 201 3.14 15.58 10.50
CA SER A 201 2.10 16.15 9.63
C SER A 201 2.54 17.47 9.00
N PHE A 202 3.19 18.34 9.77
CA PHE A 202 3.75 19.59 9.25
C PHE A 202 4.82 19.34 8.18
N LEU A 203 5.76 18.42 8.43
CA LEU A 203 6.83 18.08 7.49
C LEU A 203 6.29 17.47 6.19
N ASN A 204 5.34 16.54 6.29
CA ASN A 204 4.66 15.95 5.14
C ASN A 204 4.03 17.04 4.23
N GLY A 205 3.42 18.06 4.85
CA GLY A 205 2.86 19.20 4.11
C GLY A 205 3.90 20.04 3.36
N GLN A 206 5.15 20.09 3.82
CA GLN A 206 6.24 20.78 3.11
C GLN A 206 6.62 20.09 1.79
N TYR A 207 6.33 18.79 1.67
CA TYR A 207 6.64 17.97 0.48
C TYR A 207 5.38 17.54 -0.28
N GLU A 208 4.34 18.37 -0.23
CA GLU A 208 3.09 18.18 -0.98
C GLU A 208 2.39 16.84 -0.71
N LYS A 209 2.63 16.26 0.47
CA LYS A 209 1.86 15.13 1.00
C LYS A 209 0.71 15.66 1.85
N THR A 210 -0.41 14.95 1.85
CA THR A 210 -1.61 15.35 2.61
C THR A 210 -1.73 14.48 3.85
N ALA A 211 -1.36 14.99 5.02
CA ALA A 211 -1.56 14.25 6.28
C ALA A 211 -3.03 13.83 6.45
N GLN A 212 -3.26 12.56 6.80
CA GLN A 212 -4.60 11.99 6.94
C GLN A 212 -4.92 11.75 8.41
N THR A 213 -6.18 11.97 8.80
CA THR A 213 -6.67 11.62 10.13
C THR A 213 -6.44 10.12 10.40
N ASN A 214 -5.93 9.80 11.59
CA ASN A 214 -5.72 8.43 12.03
C ASN A 214 -4.77 7.59 11.17
N LEU A 215 -3.87 8.25 10.42
CA LEU A 215 -2.84 7.62 9.60
C LEU A 215 -1.49 8.31 9.83
N PHE A 216 -0.64 7.72 10.67
CA PHE A 216 0.74 8.19 10.80
C PHE A 216 1.58 7.58 9.69
N SER A 217 2.13 8.39 8.79
CA SER A 217 2.96 7.91 7.67
C SER A 217 4.43 8.17 7.96
N TYR A 218 5.22 7.10 8.04
CA TYR A 218 6.67 7.18 7.97
C TYR A 218 7.08 7.05 6.50
N ASP A 219 7.51 8.15 5.90
CA ASP A 219 7.88 8.25 4.50
C ASP A 219 9.30 8.84 4.36
N PRO A 220 10.35 8.01 4.40
CA PRO A 220 11.70 8.46 4.10
C PRO A 220 11.86 8.97 2.66
N THR A 221 10.92 8.65 1.77
CA THR A 221 10.88 9.11 0.37
C THR A 221 9.96 10.32 0.19
N CYS A 222 9.61 11.05 1.26
CA CYS A 222 8.63 12.14 1.19
C CYS A 222 8.99 13.24 0.18
N THR A 223 10.27 13.40 -0.13
CA THR A 223 10.82 14.35 -1.11
C THR A 223 10.69 13.90 -2.58
N ASP A 224 9.99 12.78 -2.80
CA ASP A 224 9.87 12.04 -4.07
C ASP A 224 11.21 11.53 -4.63
N ASN A 225 12.23 11.47 -3.78
CA ASN A 225 13.52 10.86 -4.06
C ASN A 225 13.58 9.44 -3.48
N TYR A 226 13.54 8.43 -4.35
CA TYR A 226 13.46 7.03 -3.90
C TYR A 226 14.81 6.46 -3.48
N SER A 227 15.91 7.19 -3.72
CA SER A 227 17.23 6.83 -3.18
C SER A 227 17.30 6.94 -1.64
N GLU A 228 16.37 7.67 -1.02
CA GLU A 228 16.25 7.86 0.43
C GLU A 228 15.50 6.70 1.13
N ALA A 229 14.92 5.78 0.35
CA ALA A 229 14.23 4.61 0.89
C ALA A 229 15.15 3.73 1.74
N ILE A 230 14.58 3.05 2.75
CA ILE A 230 15.36 2.16 3.61
C ILE A 230 15.68 0.87 2.83
N ARG A 231 16.97 0.65 2.58
CA ARG A 231 17.45 -0.64 2.10
C ARG A 231 17.61 -1.61 3.26
N THR A 232 17.12 -2.84 3.08
CA THR A 232 17.16 -3.87 4.13
C THR A 232 18.22 -4.95 3.92
N ASN A 233 19.11 -4.81 2.94
CA ASN A 233 20.14 -5.82 2.64
C ASN A 233 21.29 -5.86 3.66
N ASP A 234 21.49 -4.79 4.43
CA ASP A 234 22.56 -4.58 5.41
C ASP A 234 22.05 -4.57 6.85
N MET A 235 20.77 -4.88 7.08
CA MET A 235 20.18 -4.81 8.41
C MET A 235 20.10 -6.16 9.11
N THR A 236 20.33 -6.12 10.41
CA THR A 236 20.03 -7.17 11.39
C THR A 236 18.69 -6.91 12.07
N SER A 237 18.32 -5.64 12.30
CA SER A 237 17.01 -5.28 12.87
C SER A 237 16.46 -3.96 12.30
N LEU A 238 15.13 -3.90 12.12
CA LEU A 238 14.40 -2.69 11.78
C LEU A 238 13.19 -2.64 12.71
N GLU A 239 13.19 -1.67 13.59
CA GLU A 239 12.27 -1.56 14.70
C GLU A 239 11.42 -0.32 14.52
N PHE A 240 10.11 -0.49 14.63
CA PHE A 240 9.13 0.58 14.65
C PHE A 240 8.52 0.63 16.04
N ASN A 241 8.81 1.69 16.80
CA ASN A 241 8.37 1.87 18.16
C ASN A 241 7.35 3.01 18.20
N ALA A 242 6.07 2.67 18.28
CA ALA A 242 5.00 3.65 18.34
C ALA A 242 4.65 3.99 19.80
N THR A 243 4.44 5.27 20.07
CA THR A 243 3.96 5.75 21.37
C THR A 243 2.46 6.03 21.28
N TYR A 244 1.72 5.57 22.28
CA TYR A 244 0.27 5.70 22.35
C TYR A 244 -0.16 6.43 23.62
N SER A 245 -1.21 7.24 23.52
CA SER A 245 -1.86 7.93 24.65
C SER A 245 -2.85 7.03 25.41
N ALA A 246 -3.30 5.93 24.81
CA ALA A 246 -4.21 4.94 25.39
C ALA A 246 -4.12 3.62 24.60
N SER A 247 -4.95 2.63 24.97
CA SER A 247 -5.10 1.41 24.17
C SER A 247 -5.48 1.73 22.73
N ASP A 248 -4.87 1.05 21.77
CA ASP A 248 -5.15 1.24 20.36
C ASP A 248 -4.93 -0.06 19.56
N THR A 249 -5.47 -0.09 18.34
CA THR A 249 -5.15 -1.11 17.33
C THR A 249 -4.60 -0.41 16.11
N THR A 250 -3.36 -0.74 15.77
CA THR A 250 -2.66 -0.18 14.62
C THR A 250 -2.50 -1.23 13.54
N THR A 251 -2.94 -0.90 12.33
CA THR A 251 -2.58 -1.66 11.12
C THR A 251 -1.48 -0.91 10.39
N ALA A 252 -0.27 -1.46 10.44
CA ALA A 252 0.85 -1.00 9.63
C ALA A 252 0.74 -1.55 8.21
N VAL A 253 0.71 -0.66 7.23
CA VAL A 253 0.76 -0.97 5.80
C VAL A 253 2.17 -0.65 5.31
N VAL A 254 2.91 -1.68 4.95
CA VAL A 254 4.30 -1.57 4.52
C VAL A 254 4.35 -1.56 3.01
N GLU A 255 4.93 -0.50 2.46
CA GLU A 255 5.17 -0.31 1.04
C GLU A 255 6.62 -0.66 0.71
N VAL A 256 6.84 -1.72 -0.06
CA VAL A 256 8.19 -2.18 -0.42
C VAL A 256 8.36 -2.40 -1.91
N LEU A 257 9.60 -2.28 -2.37
CA LEU A 257 10.07 -2.82 -3.64
C LEU A 257 10.85 -4.08 -3.37
N ASP A 258 10.46 -5.18 -4.03
CA ASP A 258 11.05 -6.49 -3.78
C ASP A 258 10.80 -7.44 -4.95
N VAL A 259 11.54 -8.54 -5.02
CA VAL A 259 11.31 -9.61 -6.01
C VAL A 259 10.17 -10.52 -5.55
N LEU A 260 9.42 -11.12 -6.49
CA LEU A 260 8.29 -12.00 -6.16
C LEU A 260 8.68 -13.19 -5.26
N GLY A 261 9.91 -13.70 -5.39
CA GLY A 261 10.43 -14.83 -4.62
C GLY A 261 10.45 -14.59 -3.10
N ASN A 262 10.68 -13.34 -2.68
CA ASN A 262 10.85 -12.94 -1.27
C ASN A 262 9.53 -12.75 -0.50
N LEU A 263 8.46 -13.46 -0.90
CA LEU A 263 7.21 -13.62 -0.17
C LEU A 263 7.17 -15.00 0.47
#